data_AF-A0A7X8ILL8-F1
#
_entry.id   AF-A0A7X8ILL8-F1
#
_cell.length_a   1.000
_cell.length_b   1.000
_cell.length_c   1.000
_cell.angle_alpha   90.00
_cell.angle_beta   90.00
_cell.angle_gamma   90.00
#
_symmetry.space_group_name_H-M   'P 1'
#
loop_
_entity.id
_entity.type
_entity.pdbx_description
1 polymer ?
#
loop_
_entity_poly.entity_id
_entity_poly.type
_entity_poly.pdbx_seq_one_letter_code
_entity_poly.pdbx_strand_id
1 'polypeptide(L)'
;TYSRQGCTAGKYTFGILHNGDILGCTSIRDKEFIEGNIRHTPLKVIWENPHSFSWNRNLKKEDLEGFCKKCRFGDRCLGGCSNTKLTTGGSVTAENQYCSYNHSLKNRIKLFARKPTEELITMGRNFAQKGYWQLAETALAVALQRNVADFKVDLLNLYGYVSFRLGNYQASLEANEKVLQKEPNAVYALKGKGLCLARLGHSEEGIKLLKKAVSLTDESFMDPYLDLAIILSEMGRQDEAMAVIEEGRKKSTPFIAQSQALYQQLVG
;
A
#
# COMPACT_ATOMS: atom_id res chain seq x y z
N THR A 1 18.65 8.19 12.37
CA THR A 1 17.51 9.09 12.64
C THR A 1 16.26 8.27 12.83
N TYR A 2 15.65 8.27 14.03
CA TYR A 2 14.39 7.54 14.26
C TYR A 2 13.31 8.11 13.35
N SER A 3 12.95 7.37 12.30
CA SER A 3 11.77 7.63 11.49
C SER A 3 10.54 7.41 12.38
N ARG A 4 10.07 8.46 13.08
CA ARG A 4 8.84 8.39 13.89
C ARG A 4 7.67 7.98 12.98
N GLN A 5 7.16 6.77 13.18
CA GLN A 5 5.97 6.24 12.51
C GLN A 5 4.73 6.50 13.38
N GLY A 6 3.93 7.49 12.97
CA GLY A 6 2.69 7.87 13.62
C GLY A 6 2.84 8.42 15.04
N CYS A 7 1.79 8.25 15.85
CA CYS A 7 1.73 8.70 17.23
C CYS A 7 2.76 7.99 18.12
N THR A 8 3.41 8.70 19.04
CA THR A 8 4.42 8.13 19.94
C THR A 8 3.85 7.50 21.21
N ALA A 9 2.57 7.77 21.50
CA ALA A 9 1.84 7.26 22.66
C ALA A 9 1.92 5.74 22.77
N GLY A 10 2.36 5.22 23.92
CA GLY A 10 2.56 3.78 24.13
C GLY A 10 3.72 3.13 23.36
N LYS A 11 4.36 3.83 22.40
CA LYS A 11 5.55 3.34 21.69
C LYS A 11 6.84 3.80 22.33
N TYR A 12 6.90 5.08 22.67
CA TYR A 12 8.08 5.74 23.24
C TYR A 12 7.75 6.58 24.47
N THR A 13 6.46 6.89 24.67
CA THR A 13 5.99 7.78 25.73
C THR A 13 4.71 7.22 26.32
N PHE A 14 4.52 7.39 27.63
CA PHE A 14 3.25 7.12 28.32
C PHE A 14 3.02 8.23 29.34
N GLY A 15 1.79 8.33 29.84
CA GLY A 15 1.42 9.22 30.93
C GLY A 15 1.06 8.45 32.18
N ILE A 16 1.36 9.04 33.33
CA ILE A 16 0.91 8.58 34.65
C ILE A 16 -0.07 9.63 35.16
N LEU A 17 -1.31 9.23 35.42
CA LEU A 17 -2.30 10.11 36.04
C LEU A 17 -2.07 10.20 37.55
N HIS A 18 -2.64 11.24 38.18
CA HIS A 18 -2.55 11.48 39.62
C HIS A 18 -3.00 10.29 40.51
N ASN A 19 -3.92 9.46 40.02
CA ASN A 19 -4.40 8.25 40.68
C ASN A 19 -3.52 7.00 40.44
N GLY A 20 -2.44 7.13 39.66
CA GLY A 20 -1.52 6.06 39.30
C GLY A 20 -1.83 5.34 37.99
N ASP A 21 -2.94 5.67 37.31
CA ASP A 21 -3.29 5.02 36.05
C ASP A 21 -2.28 5.36 34.94
N ILE A 22 -1.95 4.34 34.14
CA ILE A 22 -1.01 4.42 33.03
C ILE A 22 -1.79 4.45 31.72
N LEU A 23 -1.54 5.46 30.89
CA LEU A 23 -2.13 5.63 29.56
C LEU A 23 -1.07 5.92 28.51
N GLY A 24 -1.33 5.56 27.26
CA GLY A 24 -0.40 5.91 26.17
C GLY A 24 -0.38 7.41 25.89
N CYS A 25 -1.55 8.06 25.96
CA CYS A 25 -1.74 9.48 25.67
C CYS A 25 -2.62 10.11 26.75
N THR A 26 -2.12 11.14 27.44
CA THR A 26 -2.89 11.85 28.49
C THR A 26 -4.04 12.69 27.96
N SER A 27 -4.13 12.88 26.64
CA SER A 27 -5.28 13.53 26.00
C SER A 27 -6.44 12.57 25.77
N ILE A 28 -6.19 11.25 25.69
CA ILE A 28 -7.24 10.24 25.63
C ILE A 28 -7.79 10.07 27.05
N ARG A 29 -9.06 10.42 27.25
CA ARG A 29 -9.75 10.37 28.55
C ARG A 29 -10.65 9.15 28.72
N ASP A 30 -10.73 8.31 27.70
CA ASP A 30 -11.48 7.07 27.76
C ASP A 30 -10.73 6.06 28.63
N LYS A 31 -11.47 5.46 29.59
CA LYS A 31 -10.92 4.52 30.56
C LYS A 31 -10.52 3.19 29.92
N GLU A 32 -11.05 2.87 28.73
CA GLU A 32 -10.66 1.66 27.97
C GLU A 32 -9.18 1.67 27.56
N PHE A 33 -8.54 2.84 27.55
CA PHE A 33 -7.12 3.00 27.18
C PHE A 33 -6.18 2.99 28.41
N ILE A 34 -6.69 2.71 29.61
CA ILE A 34 -5.87 2.52 30.81
C ILE A 34 -5.23 1.13 30.73
N GLU A 35 -3.90 1.11 30.72
CA GLU A 35 -3.10 -0.11 30.53
C GLU A 35 -2.71 -0.79 31.85
N GLY A 36 -2.95 -0.11 32.97
CA GLY A 36 -2.64 -0.58 34.32
C GLY A 36 -2.50 0.59 35.30
N ASN A 37 -2.17 0.27 36.55
CA ASN A 37 -1.95 1.27 37.60
C ASN A 37 -0.64 1.00 38.34
N ILE A 38 0.21 2.03 38.44
CA ILE A 38 1.56 1.91 39.01
C ILE A 38 1.58 1.60 40.51
N ARG A 39 0.47 1.85 41.21
CA ARG A 39 0.34 1.56 42.64
C ARG A 39 0.16 0.07 42.93
N HIS A 40 -0.22 -0.71 41.92
CA HIS A 40 -0.54 -2.14 42.05
C HIS A 40 0.37 -3.02 41.19
N THR A 41 0.86 -2.50 40.06
CA THR A 41 1.69 -3.26 39.12
C THR A 41 2.96 -2.47 38.78
N PRO A 42 4.17 -3.08 38.88
CA PRO A 42 5.41 -2.41 38.52
C PRO A 42 5.38 -1.88 37.09
N LEU A 43 5.88 -0.65 36.88
CA LEU A 43 5.86 0.02 35.58
C LEU A 43 6.46 -0.85 34.46
N LYS A 44 7.58 -1.51 34.76
CA LYS A 44 8.29 -2.38 33.81
C LYS A 44 7.37 -3.49 33.28
N VAL A 45 6.56 -4.09 34.15
CA VAL A 45 5.61 -5.16 33.78
C VAL A 45 4.51 -4.61 32.86
N ILE A 46 3.95 -3.45 33.17
CA ILE A 46 2.94 -2.79 32.29
C ILE A 46 3.57 -2.44 30.93
N TRP A 47 4.78 -1.89 30.94
CA TRP A 47 5.43 -1.40 29.72
C TRP A 47 5.86 -2.55 28.79
N GLU A 48 6.42 -3.63 29.34
CA GLU A 48 6.92 -4.78 28.58
C GLU A 48 5.82 -5.77 28.18
N ASN A 49 4.60 -5.62 28.71
CA ASN A 49 3.47 -6.45 28.29
C ASN A 49 3.16 -6.24 26.79
N PRO A 50 3.19 -7.29 25.94
CA PRO A 50 2.93 -7.18 24.51
C PRO A 50 1.49 -6.77 24.18
N HIS A 51 0.54 -6.98 25.11
CA HIS A 51 -0.85 -6.57 24.93
C HIS A 51 -1.10 -5.11 25.31
N SER A 52 -0.23 -4.51 26.13
CA SER A 52 -0.37 -3.12 26.53
C SER A 52 -0.04 -2.18 25.37
N PHE A 53 -0.85 -1.12 25.23
CA PHE A 53 -0.78 -0.12 24.17
C PHE A 53 -0.90 -0.70 22.74
N SER A 54 -1.46 -1.90 22.62
CA SER A 54 -1.59 -2.63 21.35
C SER A 54 -2.33 -1.83 20.28
N TRP A 55 -3.31 -1.01 20.69
CA TRP A 55 -4.04 -0.07 19.84
C TRP A 55 -3.16 0.90 19.03
N ASN A 56 -1.94 1.20 19.49
CA ASN A 56 -0.97 2.02 18.74
C ASN A 56 0.27 1.25 18.31
N ARG A 57 0.80 0.36 19.16
CA ARG A 57 2.03 -0.40 18.89
C ARG A 57 1.89 -1.24 17.63
N ASN A 58 0.70 -1.80 17.40
CA ASN A 58 0.42 -2.69 16.28
C ASN A 58 -0.34 -2.02 15.14
N LEU A 59 -0.64 -0.71 15.24
CA LEU A 59 -1.42 0.01 14.24
C LEU A 59 -0.66 0.09 12.91
N LYS A 60 -1.27 -0.44 11.85
CA LYS A 60 -0.77 -0.37 10.47
C LYS A 60 -1.68 0.50 9.62
N LYS A 61 -1.26 0.78 8.38
CA LYS A 61 -2.07 1.58 7.44
C LYS A 61 -3.37 0.87 7.08
N GLU A 62 -3.35 -0.45 7.01
CA GLU A 62 -4.50 -1.27 6.60
C GLU A 62 -5.64 -1.21 7.62
N ASP A 63 -5.31 -0.97 8.88
CA ASP A 63 -6.25 -0.81 9.99
C ASP A 63 -6.94 0.55 9.96
N LEU A 64 -6.36 1.54 9.27
CA LEU A 64 -6.96 2.87 9.17
C LEU A 64 -8.27 2.82 8.38
N GLU A 65 -9.15 3.75 8.70
CA GLU A 65 -10.43 3.93 8.03
C GLU A 65 -10.42 5.16 7.12
N GLY A 66 -11.46 5.25 6.28
CA GLY A 66 -11.69 6.37 5.38
C GLY A 66 -10.52 6.66 4.44
N PHE A 67 -10.24 7.95 4.22
CA PHE A 67 -9.18 8.36 3.29
C PHE A 67 -7.78 7.97 3.77
N CYS A 68 -7.55 7.91 5.09
CA CYS A 68 -6.24 7.62 5.66
C CYS A 68 -5.68 6.27 5.22
N LYS A 69 -6.55 5.25 5.06
CA LYS A 69 -6.18 3.91 4.55
C LYS A 69 -5.55 3.95 3.16
N LYS A 70 -5.99 4.87 2.30
CA LYS A 70 -5.58 4.97 0.89
C LYS A 70 -4.53 6.05 0.65
N CYS A 71 -4.15 6.76 1.71
CA CYS A 71 -3.26 7.91 1.64
C CYS A 71 -1.81 7.47 1.42
N ARG A 72 -1.10 8.15 0.51
CA ARG A 72 0.33 7.95 0.25
C ARG A 72 1.23 8.15 1.47
N PHE A 73 0.74 8.81 2.52
CA PHE A 73 1.45 9.05 3.77
C PHE A 73 0.97 8.13 4.90
N GLY A 74 -0.01 7.25 4.65
CA GLY A 74 -0.64 6.39 5.64
C GLY A 74 0.37 5.55 6.40
N ASP A 75 1.36 4.98 5.72
CA ASP A 75 2.39 4.10 6.30
C ASP A 75 3.32 4.83 7.28
N ARG A 76 3.52 6.13 7.08
CA ARG A 76 4.37 6.96 7.94
C ARG A 76 3.59 7.68 9.02
N CYS A 77 2.41 8.19 8.67
CA CYS A 77 1.59 9.04 9.53
C CYS A 77 0.66 8.23 10.44
N LEU A 78 0.20 7.05 9.98
CA LEU A 78 -0.78 6.21 10.66
C LEU A 78 -2.04 6.98 11.10
N GLY A 79 -2.48 7.93 10.27
CA GLY A 79 -3.62 8.81 10.56
C GLY A 79 -3.33 9.95 11.56
N GLY A 80 -2.08 10.13 11.99
CA GLY A 80 -1.65 11.24 12.84
C GLY A 80 -2.01 11.03 14.31
N CYS A 81 -2.54 12.06 14.96
CA CYS A 81 -2.88 12.01 16.38
C CYS A 81 -4.05 11.04 16.63
N SER A 82 -3.81 9.99 17.42
CA SER A 82 -4.84 9.01 17.79
C SER A 82 -5.96 9.62 18.61
N ASN A 83 -5.66 10.58 19.50
CA ASN A 83 -6.69 11.31 20.22
C ASN A 83 -7.61 12.10 19.28
N THR A 84 -7.06 12.79 18.28
CA THR A 84 -7.88 13.51 17.29
C THR A 84 -8.82 12.56 16.57
N LYS A 85 -8.32 11.43 16.05
CA LYS A 85 -9.13 10.41 15.37
C LYS A 85 -10.24 9.87 16.29
N LEU A 86 -9.90 9.54 17.53
CA LEU A 86 -10.85 9.04 18.53
C LEU A 86 -11.95 10.07 18.81
N THR A 87 -11.60 11.32 19.10
CA THR A 87 -12.57 12.37 19.44
C THR A 87 -13.49 12.72 18.27
N THR A 88 -12.97 12.72 17.03
CA THR A 88 -13.70 13.23 15.87
C THR A 88 -14.39 12.13 15.06
N GLY A 89 -13.87 10.90 15.13
CA GLY A 89 -14.33 9.76 14.35
C GLY A 89 -14.69 8.53 15.19
N GLY A 90 -14.65 8.62 16.52
CA GLY A 90 -15.09 7.55 17.43
C GLY A 90 -14.11 6.38 17.57
N SER A 91 -13.00 6.36 16.85
CA SER A 91 -11.99 5.31 16.94
C SER A 91 -10.58 5.83 16.69
N VAL A 92 -9.57 5.19 17.29
CA VAL A 92 -8.16 5.46 16.99
C VAL A 92 -7.76 5.07 15.56
N THR A 93 -8.56 4.25 14.86
CA THR A 93 -8.37 3.90 13.44
C THR A 93 -9.07 4.85 12.49
N ALA A 94 -9.97 5.71 12.99
CA ALA A 94 -10.79 6.59 12.17
C ALA A 94 -9.96 7.52 11.27
N GLU A 95 -10.56 8.02 10.18
CA GLU A 95 -9.87 9.01 9.36
C GLU A 95 -9.64 10.33 10.11
N ASN A 96 -8.48 10.94 9.90
CA ASN A 96 -8.20 12.27 10.43
C ASN A 96 -8.82 13.35 9.54
N GLN A 97 -9.99 13.83 9.95
CA GLN A 97 -10.79 14.83 9.22
C GLN A 97 -10.13 16.23 9.18
N TYR A 98 -9.26 16.53 10.13
CA TYR A 98 -8.57 17.82 10.25
C TYR A 98 -7.21 17.85 9.54
N CYS A 99 -6.78 16.73 8.95
CA CYS A 99 -5.56 16.69 8.17
C CYS A 99 -5.71 17.59 6.92
N SER A 100 -4.82 18.58 6.78
CA SER A 100 -4.83 19.52 5.65
C SER A 100 -4.72 18.82 4.29
N TYR A 101 -3.95 17.73 4.22
CA TYR A 101 -3.84 16.90 3.02
C TYR A 101 -5.15 16.19 2.70
N ASN A 102 -5.79 15.57 3.69
CA ASN A 102 -7.10 14.92 3.55
C ASN A 102 -8.16 15.95 3.09
N HIS A 103 -8.22 17.11 3.75
CA HIS A 103 -9.14 18.18 3.39
C HIS A 103 -8.96 18.66 1.95
N SER A 104 -7.72 18.90 1.52
CA SER A 104 -7.39 19.29 0.15
C SER A 104 -7.84 18.24 -0.87
N LEU A 105 -7.61 16.95 -0.59
CA LEU A 105 -8.02 15.88 -1.50
C LEU A 105 -9.52 15.67 -1.54
N LYS A 106 -10.23 15.75 -0.41
CA LYS A 106 -11.71 15.73 -0.41
C LYS A 106 -12.29 16.86 -1.26
N ASN A 107 -11.67 18.04 -1.25
CA ASN A 107 -12.08 19.13 -2.15
C ASN A 107 -11.78 18.82 -3.63
N ARG A 108 -10.65 18.17 -3.94
CA ARG A 108 -10.36 17.67 -5.30
C ARG A 108 -11.34 16.59 -5.75
N ILE A 109 -11.71 15.65 -4.87
CA ILE A 109 -12.72 14.62 -5.15
C ILE A 109 -14.04 15.25 -5.56
N LYS A 110 -14.51 16.28 -4.83
CA LYS A 110 -15.73 17.02 -5.17
C LYS A 110 -15.67 17.65 -6.56
N LEU A 111 -14.50 18.17 -6.96
CA LEU A 111 -14.28 18.70 -8.31
C LEU A 111 -14.31 17.58 -9.37
N PHE A 112 -13.62 16.47 -9.11
CA PHE A 112 -13.58 15.31 -10.01
C PHE A 112 -14.96 14.67 -10.20
N ALA A 113 -15.77 14.62 -9.15
CA ALA A 113 -17.13 14.10 -9.19
C ALA A 113 -18.04 14.84 -10.19
N ARG A 114 -17.69 16.06 -10.61
CA ARG A 114 -18.43 16.87 -11.59
C ARG A 114 -17.89 16.77 -13.03
N LYS A 115 -16.71 16.19 -13.23
CA LYS A 115 -16.06 16.08 -14.56
C LYS A 115 -16.54 14.85 -15.32
N PRO A 116 -16.60 14.83 -16.66
CA PRO A 116 -16.91 13.62 -17.43
C PRO A 116 -15.92 12.47 -17.20
N THR A 117 -16.37 11.23 -17.37
CA THR A 117 -15.55 10.03 -17.11
C THR A 117 -14.30 9.96 -17.97
N GLU A 118 -14.39 10.24 -19.29
CA GLU A 118 -13.23 10.23 -20.18
C GLU A 118 -12.19 11.31 -19.82
N GLU A 119 -12.66 12.46 -19.32
CA GLU A 119 -11.77 13.50 -18.80
C GLU A 119 -11.01 12.99 -17.56
N LEU A 120 -11.71 12.31 -16.64
CA LEU A 120 -11.08 11.73 -15.44
C LEU A 120 -10.01 10.69 -15.77
N ILE A 121 -10.25 9.84 -16.78
CA ILE A 121 -9.27 8.85 -17.24
C ILE A 121 -8.03 9.56 -17.79
N THR A 122 -8.23 10.58 -18.61
CA THR A 122 -7.14 11.39 -19.19
C THR A 122 -6.34 12.11 -18.09
N MET A 123 -7.03 12.71 -17.12
CA MET A 123 -6.41 13.33 -15.95
C MET A 123 -5.62 12.30 -15.14
N GLY A 124 -6.20 11.13 -14.89
CA GLY A 124 -5.55 10.03 -14.18
C GLY A 124 -4.23 9.62 -14.83
N ARG A 125 -4.23 9.46 -16.16
CA ARG A 125 -3.02 9.15 -16.94
C ARG A 125 -1.97 10.27 -16.83
N ASN A 126 -2.39 11.52 -17.00
CA ASN A 126 -1.49 12.68 -16.92
C ASN A 126 -0.89 12.84 -15.52
N PHE A 127 -1.67 12.62 -14.46
CA PHE A 127 -1.18 12.64 -13.09
C PHE A 127 -0.19 11.49 -12.84
N ALA A 128 -0.47 10.29 -13.35
CA ALA A 128 0.41 9.14 -13.22
C ALA A 128 1.77 9.38 -13.90
N GLN A 129 1.77 9.94 -15.11
CA GLN A 129 3.01 10.31 -15.82
C GLN A 129 3.86 11.31 -15.05
N LYS A 130 3.23 12.25 -14.34
CA LYS A 130 3.92 13.25 -13.49
C LYS A 130 4.26 12.75 -12.09
N GLY A 131 3.96 11.49 -11.76
CA GLY A 131 4.17 10.92 -10.43
C GLY A 131 3.22 11.44 -9.34
N TYR A 132 2.12 12.10 -9.72
CA TYR A 132 1.06 12.53 -8.81
C TYR A 132 0.09 11.40 -8.48
N TRP A 133 0.63 10.32 -7.90
CA TRP A 133 -0.05 9.04 -7.72
C TRP A 133 -1.39 9.15 -6.98
N GLN A 134 -1.46 9.95 -5.91
CA GLN A 134 -2.71 10.08 -5.14
C GLN A 134 -3.82 10.75 -5.97
N LEU A 135 -3.50 11.80 -6.72
CA LEU A 135 -4.46 12.47 -7.58
C LEU A 135 -4.90 11.56 -8.73
N ALA A 136 -3.96 10.80 -9.30
CA ALA A 136 -4.23 9.81 -10.32
C ALA A 136 -5.23 8.75 -9.82
N GLU A 137 -4.95 8.12 -8.67
CA GLU A 137 -5.81 7.09 -8.09
C GLU A 137 -7.20 7.65 -7.78
N THR A 138 -7.26 8.86 -7.23
CA THR A 138 -8.54 9.49 -6.87
C THR A 138 -9.39 9.78 -8.11
N ALA A 139 -8.80 10.31 -9.20
CA ALA A 139 -9.54 10.56 -10.43
C ALA A 139 -10.05 9.26 -11.07
N LEU A 140 -9.20 8.23 -11.11
CA LEU A 140 -9.54 6.92 -11.68
C LEU A 140 -10.56 6.18 -10.82
N ALA A 141 -10.50 6.28 -9.49
CA ALA A 141 -11.48 5.70 -8.59
C ALA A 141 -12.89 6.30 -8.83
N VAL A 142 -12.98 7.62 -9.01
CA VAL A 142 -14.25 8.28 -9.36
C VAL A 142 -14.75 7.82 -10.73
N ALA A 143 -13.85 7.65 -11.71
CA ALA A 143 -14.22 7.11 -13.02
C ALA A 143 -14.77 5.68 -12.93
N LEU A 144 -14.16 4.82 -12.11
CA LEU A 144 -14.61 3.44 -11.88
C LEU A 144 -15.97 3.38 -11.15
N GLN A 145 -16.23 4.27 -10.19
CA GLN A 145 -17.49 4.28 -9.44
C GLN A 145 -18.73 4.57 -10.31
N ARG A 146 -18.55 5.21 -11.47
CA ARG A 146 -19.66 5.58 -12.37
C ARG A 146 -20.19 4.43 -13.23
N ASN A 147 -19.74 3.21 -12.96
CA ASN A 147 -20.29 1.97 -13.49
C ASN A 147 -20.62 2.05 -14.98
N VAL A 148 -19.61 2.43 -15.77
CA VAL A 148 -19.68 2.24 -17.22
C VAL A 148 -19.74 0.74 -17.43
N ALA A 149 -20.85 0.23 -17.98
CA ALA A 149 -21.24 -1.19 -18.03
C ALA A 149 -20.22 -2.13 -18.69
N ASP A 150 -19.10 -1.59 -19.16
CA ASP A 150 -17.92 -2.33 -19.51
C ASP A 150 -16.71 -1.57 -18.94
N PHE A 151 -16.16 -2.01 -17.81
CA PHE A 151 -14.86 -1.50 -17.38
C PHE A 151 -13.87 -1.76 -18.50
N LYS A 152 -13.45 -0.70 -19.20
CA LYS A 152 -12.36 -0.78 -20.17
C LYS A 152 -11.18 -1.40 -19.45
N VAL A 153 -10.65 -2.50 -19.98
CA VAL A 153 -9.49 -3.21 -19.41
C VAL A 153 -8.35 -2.22 -19.16
N ASP A 154 -8.16 -1.25 -20.06
CA ASP A 154 -7.21 -0.14 -19.90
C ASP A 154 -7.40 0.70 -18.64
N LEU A 155 -8.65 1.00 -18.24
CA LEU A 155 -8.94 1.77 -17.03
C LEU A 155 -8.58 0.95 -15.77
N LEU A 156 -8.93 -0.33 -15.74
CA LEU A 156 -8.57 -1.22 -14.64
C LEU A 156 -7.05 -1.42 -14.55
N ASN A 157 -6.37 -1.61 -15.69
CA ASN A 157 -4.91 -1.69 -15.76
C ASN A 157 -4.25 -0.42 -15.22
N LEU A 158 -4.72 0.76 -15.65
CA LEU A 158 -4.18 2.03 -15.18
C LEU A 158 -4.44 2.25 -13.69
N TYR A 159 -5.66 1.97 -13.20
CA TYR A 159 -5.99 2.07 -11.79
C TYR A 159 -5.19 1.09 -10.94
N GLY A 160 -5.03 -0.16 -11.41
CA GLY A 160 -4.22 -1.19 -10.76
C GLY A 160 -2.76 -0.75 -10.64
N TYR A 161 -2.17 -0.26 -11.73
CA TYR A 161 -0.81 0.28 -11.72
C TYR A 161 -0.65 1.44 -10.74
N VAL A 162 -1.51 2.45 -10.82
CA VAL A 162 -1.42 3.63 -9.94
C VAL A 162 -1.63 3.24 -8.47
N SER A 163 -2.55 2.32 -8.18
CA SER A 163 -2.78 1.81 -6.84
C SER A 163 -1.55 1.06 -6.30
N PHE A 164 -0.87 0.26 -7.14
CA PHE A 164 0.38 -0.40 -6.79
C PHE A 164 1.47 0.63 -6.46
N ARG A 165 1.62 1.67 -7.28
CA ARG A 165 2.58 2.77 -7.06
C ARG A 165 2.33 3.55 -5.76
N LEU A 166 1.10 3.56 -5.25
CA LEU A 166 0.72 4.13 -3.96
C LEU A 166 0.93 3.20 -2.76
N GLY A 167 1.29 1.94 -2.99
CA GLY A 167 1.30 0.90 -1.96
C GLY A 167 -0.11 0.45 -1.53
N ASN A 168 -1.14 0.76 -2.32
CA ASN A 168 -2.50 0.29 -2.09
C ASN A 168 -2.68 -1.08 -2.77
N TYR A 169 -1.92 -2.08 -2.31
CA TYR A 169 -1.78 -3.38 -2.98
C TYR A 169 -3.10 -4.15 -3.07
N GLN A 170 -3.96 -4.07 -2.05
CA GLN A 170 -5.28 -4.73 -2.08
C GLN A 170 -6.18 -4.16 -3.19
N ALA A 171 -6.22 -2.83 -3.35
CA ALA A 171 -7.00 -2.21 -4.41
C ALA A 171 -6.43 -2.52 -5.81
N SER A 172 -5.11 -2.64 -5.92
CA SER A 172 -4.45 -3.08 -7.15
C SER A 172 -4.75 -4.54 -7.47
N LEU A 173 -4.74 -5.43 -6.47
CA LEU A 173 -5.08 -6.84 -6.60
C LEU A 173 -6.50 -7.01 -7.17
N GLU A 174 -7.49 -6.35 -6.56
CA GLU A 174 -8.89 -6.38 -7.02
C GLU A 174 -9.04 -5.90 -8.47
N ALA A 175 -8.29 -4.87 -8.87
CA ALA A 175 -8.33 -4.34 -10.23
C ALA A 175 -7.78 -5.36 -11.25
N ASN A 176 -6.65 -5.99 -10.95
CA ASN A 176 -6.06 -7.02 -11.79
C ASN A 176 -6.95 -8.28 -11.87
N GLU A 177 -7.62 -8.64 -10.78
CA GLU A 177 -8.57 -9.76 -10.79
C GLU A 177 -9.76 -9.52 -11.70
N LYS A 178 -10.31 -8.30 -11.73
CA LYS A 178 -11.37 -7.92 -12.67
C LYS A 178 -10.91 -7.99 -14.12
N VAL A 179 -9.65 -7.66 -14.42
CA VAL A 179 -9.09 -7.83 -15.77
C VAL A 179 -8.98 -9.32 -16.10
N LEU A 180 -8.43 -10.14 -15.20
CA LEU A 180 -8.25 -11.57 -15.41
C LEU A 180 -9.57 -12.35 -15.52
N GLN A 181 -10.67 -11.85 -14.95
CA GLN A 181 -12.01 -12.41 -15.16
C GLN A 181 -12.47 -12.27 -16.63
N LYS A 182 -12.05 -11.21 -17.33
CA LYS A 182 -12.36 -10.99 -18.74
C LYS A 182 -11.31 -11.62 -19.66
N GLU A 183 -10.05 -11.49 -19.27
CA GLU A 183 -8.88 -11.91 -20.05
C GLU A 183 -7.96 -12.78 -19.18
N PRO A 184 -8.22 -14.10 -19.05
CA PRO A 184 -7.51 -14.99 -18.11
C PRO A 184 -5.99 -15.12 -18.34
N ASN A 185 -5.53 -14.73 -19.53
CA ASN A 185 -4.13 -14.78 -19.96
C ASN A 185 -3.56 -13.38 -20.25
N ALA A 186 -4.22 -12.31 -19.79
CA ALA A 186 -3.67 -10.96 -19.88
C ALA A 186 -2.36 -10.86 -19.10
N VAL A 187 -1.24 -10.80 -19.83
CA VAL A 187 0.12 -10.83 -19.24
C VAL A 187 0.33 -9.67 -18.26
N TYR A 188 -0.14 -8.47 -18.61
CA TYR A 188 -0.06 -7.30 -17.73
C TYR A 188 -0.77 -7.50 -16.40
N ALA A 189 -1.96 -8.11 -16.41
CA ALA A 189 -2.75 -8.35 -15.21
C ALA A 189 -2.23 -9.53 -14.37
N LEU A 190 -1.70 -10.58 -15.02
CA LEU A 190 -0.99 -11.67 -14.33
C LEU A 190 0.24 -11.13 -13.59
N LYS A 191 1.03 -10.28 -14.26
CA LYS A 191 2.17 -9.58 -13.66
C LYS A 191 1.73 -8.72 -12.48
N GLY A 192 0.73 -7.86 -12.69
CA GLY A 192 0.21 -6.96 -11.66
C GLY A 192 -0.31 -7.72 -10.42
N LYS A 193 -1.09 -8.78 -10.62
CA LYS A 193 -1.58 -9.64 -9.54
C LYS A 193 -0.42 -10.33 -8.79
N GLY A 194 0.56 -10.86 -9.54
CA GLY A 194 1.73 -11.51 -8.95
C GLY A 194 2.54 -10.59 -8.04
N LEU A 195 2.81 -9.37 -8.50
CA LEU A 195 3.47 -8.34 -7.68
C LEU A 195 2.67 -7.96 -6.44
N CYS A 196 1.34 -7.81 -6.56
CA CYS A 196 0.49 -7.48 -5.42
C CYS A 196 0.53 -8.57 -4.35
N LEU A 197 0.43 -9.84 -4.74
CA LEU A 197 0.50 -10.97 -3.81
C LEU A 197 1.86 -11.01 -3.09
N ALA A 198 2.97 -10.80 -3.80
CA ALA A 198 4.28 -10.75 -3.18
C ALA A 198 4.40 -9.62 -2.14
N ARG A 199 3.89 -8.42 -2.46
CA ARG A 199 3.90 -7.28 -1.53
C ARG A 199 2.94 -7.44 -0.35
N LEU A 200 1.93 -8.29 -0.47
CA LEU A 200 1.00 -8.67 0.60
C LEU A 200 1.51 -9.87 1.44
N GLY A 201 2.71 -10.40 1.15
CA GLY A 201 3.32 -11.51 1.88
C GLY A 201 3.01 -12.90 1.31
N HIS A 202 2.23 -12.99 0.24
CA HIS A 202 1.91 -14.23 -0.48
C HIS A 202 2.91 -14.47 -1.63
N SER A 203 4.21 -14.44 -1.33
CA SER A 203 5.29 -14.42 -2.33
C SER A 203 5.29 -15.63 -3.26
N GLU A 204 5.09 -16.85 -2.74
CA GLU A 204 5.09 -18.06 -3.59
C GLU A 204 3.93 -18.09 -4.59
N GLU A 205 2.73 -17.64 -4.18
CA GLU A 205 1.59 -17.49 -5.09
C GLU A 205 1.85 -16.39 -6.14
N GLY A 206 2.48 -15.29 -5.72
CA GLY A 206 2.92 -14.22 -6.61
C GLY A 206 3.91 -14.72 -7.67
N ILE A 207 4.91 -15.49 -7.26
CA ILE A 207 5.92 -16.10 -8.13
C ILE A 207 5.26 -17.04 -9.16
N LYS A 208 4.28 -17.86 -8.76
CA LYS A 208 3.54 -18.72 -9.70
C LYS A 208 2.86 -17.92 -10.81
N LEU A 209 2.22 -16.80 -10.47
CA LEU A 209 1.58 -15.93 -11.45
C LEU A 209 2.59 -15.19 -12.33
N LEU A 210 3.72 -14.74 -11.77
CA LEU A 210 4.80 -14.12 -12.53
C LEU A 210 5.44 -15.12 -13.51
N LYS A 211 5.66 -16.38 -13.10
CA LYS A 211 6.11 -17.46 -14.00
C LYS A 211 5.10 -17.70 -15.13
N LYS A 212 3.79 -17.69 -14.84
CA LYS A 212 2.75 -17.75 -15.88
C LYS A 212 2.84 -16.54 -16.83
N ALA A 213 3.01 -15.33 -16.31
CA ALA A 213 3.17 -14.12 -17.13
C ALA A 213 4.39 -14.21 -18.06
N VAL A 214 5.54 -14.65 -17.54
CA VAL A 214 6.77 -14.89 -18.31
C VAL A 214 6.54 -15.87 -19.46
N SER A 215 5.83 -16.98 -19.22
CA SER A 215 5.54 -17.99 -20.25
C SER A 215 4.65 -17.49 -21.39
N LEU A 216 3.87 -16.43 -21.15
CA LEU A 216 2.92 -15.85 -22.11
C LEU A 216 3.43 -14.56 -22.76
N THR A 217 4.53 -13.99 -22.26
CA THR A 217 5.05 -12.70 -22.74
C THR A 217 5.86 -12.88 -24.03
N ASP A 218 5.84 -11.87 -24.89
CA ASP A 218 6.69 -11.78 -26.08
C ASP A 218 7.83 -10.75 -25.90
N GLU A 219 8.67 -10.60 -26.92
CA GLU A 219 9.85 -9.72 -26.90
C GLU A 219 9.52 -8.23 -26.70
N SER A 220 8.28 -7.80 -26.97
CA SER A 220 7.84 -6.41 -26.82
C SER A 220 7.52 -6.05 -25.37
N PHE A 221 7.31 -7.05 -24.51
CA PHE A 221 6.93 -6.83 -23.11
C PHE A 221 7.74 -7.73 -22.16
N MET A 222 8.96 -7.29 -21.84
CA MET A 222 9.90 -8.07 -21.03
C MET A 222 9.83 -7.78 -19.53
N ASP A 223 8.98 -6.84 -19.10
CA ASP A 223 8.75 -6.50 -17.69
C ASP A 223 8.52 -7.73 -16.77
N PRO A 224 7.74 -8.77 -17.13
CA PRO A 224 7.53 -9.92 -16.27
C PRO A 224 8.82 -10.65 -15.88
N TYR A 225 9.84 -10.68 -16.75
CA TYR A 225 11.13 -11.28 -16.42
C TYR A 225 11.85 -10.50 -15.32
N LEU A 226 11.87 -9.16 -15.44
CA LEU A 226 12.51 -8.31 -14.46
C LEU A 226 11.79 -8.38 -13.11
N ASP A 227 10.45 -8.30 -13.13
CA ASP A 227 9.63 -8.38 -11.93
C ASP A 227 9.78 -9.74 -11.22
N LEU A 228 9.77 -10.85 -11.96
CA LEU A 228 10.00 -12.18 -11.38
C LEU A 228 11.40 -12.29 -10.74
N ALA A 229 12.43 -11.84 -11.44
CA ALA A 229 13.80 -11.89 -10.93
C ALA A 229 13.99 -11.04 -9.66
N ILE A 230 13.38 -9.85 -9.61
CA ILE A 230 13.41 -8.99 -8.42
C ILE A 230 12.75 -9.70 -7.24
N ILE A 231 11.54 -10.25 -7.42
CA ILE A 231 10.85 -10.98 -6.33
C ILE A 231 11.63 -12.20 -5.87
N LEU A 232 12.24 -12.97 -6.79
CA LEU A 232 13.09 -14.11 -6.44
C LEU A 232 14.33 -13.69 -5.65
N SER A 233 14.99 -12.60 -6.05
CA SER A 233 16.17 -12.07 -5.36
C SER A 233 15.82 -11.55 -3.95
N GLU A 234 14.70 -10.84 -3.80
CA GLU A 234 14.17 -10.39 -2.50
C GLU A 234 13.87 -11.57 -1.55
N MET A 235 13.52 -12.74 -2.10
CA MET A 235 13.28 -13.98 -1.36
C MET A 235 14.57 -14.79 -1.11
N GLY A 236 15.74 -14.30 -1.53
CA GLY A 236 17.02 -14.99 -1.40
C GLY A 236 17.24 -16.14 -2.39
N ARG A 237 16.37 -16.30 -3.40
CA ARG A 237 16.46 -17.34 -4.44
C ARG A 237 17.30 -16.86 -5.62
N GLN A 238 18.57 -16.56 -5.35
CA GLN A 238 19.47 -15.89 -6.30
C GLN A 238 19.68 -16.70 -7.59
N ASP A 239 19.87 -18.01 -7.50
CA ASP A 239 20.08 -18.88 -8.66
C ASP A 239 18.88 -18.87 -9.62
N GLU A 240 17.65 -18.92 -9.08
CA GLU A 240 16.43 -18.81 -9.89
C GLU A 240 16.26 -17.43 -10.49
N ALA A 241 16.57 -16.36 -9.74
CA ALA A 241 16.54 -15.00 -10.28
C ALA A 241 17.51 -14.83 -11.46
N MET A 242 18.71 -15.39 -11.33
CA MET A 242 19.76 -15.34 -12.35
C MET A 242 19.32 -16.10 -13.61
N ALA A 243 18.78 -17.32 -13.44
CA ALA A 243 18.25 -18.12 -14.55
C ALA A 243 17.14 -17.39 -15.33
N VAL A 244 16.21 -16.72 -14.64
CA VAL A 244 15.13 -15.94 -15.28
C VAL A 244 15.72 -14.77 -16.08
N ILE A 245 16.72 -14.07 -15.54
CA ILE A 245 17.36 -12.97 -16.26
C ILE A 245 18.10 -13.46 -17.50
N GLU A 246 18.85 -14.56 -17.40
CA GLU A 246 19.53 -15.15 -18.57
C GLU A 246 18.55 -15.59 -19.65
N GLU A 247 17.43 -16.20 -19.28
CA GLU A 247 16.35 -16.56 -20.22
C GLU A 247 15.81 -15.32 -20.93
N GLY A 248 15.47 -14.26 -20.18
CA GLY A 248 14.99 -13.01 -20.76
C GLY A 248 16.01 -12.35 -21.69
N ARG A 249 17.30 -12.40 -21.34
CA ARG A 249 18.40 -11.82 -22.15
C ARG A 249 18.64 -12.58 -23.45
N LYS A 250 18.38 -13.90 -23.47
CA LYS A 250 18.40 -14.71 -24.70
C LYS A 250 17.21 -14.37 -25.60
N LYS A 251 16.06 -14.05 -24.99
CA LYS A 251 14.81 -13.75 -25.72
C LYS A 251 14.82 -12.37 -26.38
N SER A 252 15.41 -11.35 -25.75
CA SER A 252 15.34 -9.97 -26.26
C SER A 252 16.66 -9.21 -26.09
N THR A 253 17.24 -8.76 -27.20
CA THR A 253 18.48 -7.96 -27.18
C THR A 253 18.33 -6.64 -26.41
N PRO A 254 17.24 -5.85 -26.57
CA PRO A 254 17.01 -4.67 -25.74
C PRO A 254 16.96 -4.99 -24.23
N PHE A 255 16.46 -6.18 -23.85
CA PHE A 255 16.37 -6.59 -22.46
C PHE A 255 17.74 -6.77 -21.78
N ILE A 256 18.82 -6.99 -22.54
CA ILE A 256 20.19 -7.03 -22.02
C ILE A 256 20.54 -5.72 -21.30
N ALA A 257 20.25 -4.58 -21.93
CA ALA A 257 20.48 -3.27 -21.33
C ALA A 257 19.54 -3.03 -20.14
N GLN A 258 18.26 -3.39 -20.27
CA GLN A 258 17.25 -3.21 -19.21
C GLN A 258 17.59 -4.00 -17.93
N SER A 259 18.08 -5.23 -18.08
CA SER A 259 18.39 -6.14 -16.97
C SER A 259 19.79 -5.99 -16.38
N GLN A 260 20.65 -5.16 -16.98
CA GLN A 260 22.08 -5.14 -16.67
C GLN A 260 22.39 -4.84 -15.21
N ALA A 261 21.69 -3.88 -14.59
CA ALA A 261 21.90 -3.51 -13.20
C ALA A 261 21.61 -4.67 -12.25
N LEU A 262 20.47 -5.36 -12.45
CA LEU A 262 20.10 -6.52 -11.64
C LEU A 262 21.04 -7.71 -11.90
N TYR A 263 21.41 -7.96 -13.17
CA TYR A 263 22.34 -9.04 -13.51
C TYR A 263 23.68 -8.89 -12.78
N GLN A 264 24.26 -7.70 -12.73
CA GLN A 264 25.51 -7.46 -11.99
C GLN A 264 25.35 -7.68 -10.48
N GLN A 265 24.18 -7.37 -9.91
CA GLN A 265 23.90 -7.64 -8.49
C GLN A 265 23.75 -9.13 -8.17
N LEU A 266 23.32 -9.94 -9.14
CA LEU A 266 23.14 -11.39 -8.95
C LEU A 266 24.43 -12.19 -9.13
N VAL A 267 25.42 -11.63 -9.85
CA VAL A 267 26.71 -12.29 -10.14
C VAL A 267 27.78 -11.99 -9.08
N GLY A 268 27.64 -10.88 -8.35
CA GLY A 268 28.56 -10.46 -7.28
C GLY A 268 28.18 -11.03 -5.92
#